data_AF-A0A1Y2JD72-F1
#
_entry.id   AF-A0A1Y2JD72-F1
#
_cell.length_a   1.000
_cell.length_b   1.000
_cell.length_c   1.000
_cell.angle_alpha   90.00
_cell.angle_beta   90.00
_cell.angle_gamma   90.00
#
_symmetry.space_group_name_H-M   'P 1'
#
loop_
_entity.id
_entity.type
_entity.pdbx_description
1 polymer ?
#
loop_
_entity_poly.entity_id
_entity_poly.type
_entity_poly.pdbx_seq_one_letter_code
_entity_poly.pdbx_strand_id
1 'polypeptide(L)'
;MRADGFELVLHRSLTEPILIGGAPRAAAILIGTLSAVLALGLRLWLPGLLLWIVGHSLAVWFAKRDPAFVEVTVRHTKHKGWLAC
;
A
#
# COMPACT_ATOMS: atom_id res chain seq x y z
N MET A 1 0.87 37.00 12.57
CA MET A 1 -0.30 36.77 13.44
C MET A 1 -0.49 35.26 13.57
N ARG A 2 -0.30 34.70 14.77
CA ARG A 2 -0.73 33.32 15.03
C ARG A 2 -2.25 33.38 15.23
N ALA A 3 -3.01 32.56 14.51
CA ALA A 3 -4.45 32.52 14.66
C ALA A 3 -4.77 31.82 15.98
N ASP A 4 -4.88 32.58 17.07
CA ASP A 4 -5.28 32.07 18.38
C ASP A 4 -6.72 31.55 18.30
N GLY A 5 -6.92 30.23 18.49
CA GLY A 5 -8.25 29.62 18.63
C GLY A 5 -8.71 28.63 17.55
N PHE A 6 -7.88 28.28 16.55
CA PHE A 6 -8.23 27.28 15.50
C PHE A 6 -7.45 25.96 15.64
N GLU A 7 -7.17 25.50 16.86
CA GLU A 7 -6.55 24.18 17.07
C GLU A 7 -7.62 23.10 17.23
N LEU A 8 -7.76 22.25 16.22
CA LEU A 8 -8.62 21.06 16.24
C LEU A 8 -7.76 19.81 16.47
N VAL A 9 -8.24 18.87 17.29
CA VAL A 9 -7.58 17.58 17.52
C VAL A 9 -7.62 16.77 16.21
N LEU A 10 -6.51 16.79 15.48
CA LEU A 10 -6.34 15.99 14.28
C LEU A 10 -6.07 14.54 14.69
N HIS A 11 -7.06 13.69 14.47
CA HIS A 11 -6.89 12.27 14.71
C HIS A 11 -6.00 11.67 13.62
N ARG A 12 -4.96 10.94 14.03
CA ARG A 12 -4.04 10.28 13.09
C ARG A 12 -4.74 9.37 12.09
N SER A 13 -5.89 8.81 12.44
CA SER A 13 -6.70 7.98 11.52
C SER A 13 -7.14 8.69 10.24
N LEU A 14 -7.18 10.04 10.22
CA LEU A 14 -7.53 10.81 9.02
C LEU A 14 -6.32 11.06 8.10
N THR A 15 -5.09 10.97 8.62
CA THR A 15 -3.89 11.36 7.88
C THR A 15 -2.89 10.24 7.68
N GLU A 16 -2.93 9.20 8.50
CA GLU A 16 -2.03 8.05 8.38
C GLU A 16 -2.60 6.99 7.44
N PRO A 17 -1.74 6.38 6.59
CA PRO A 17 -2.14 5.26 5.76
C PRO A 17 -2.64 4.07 6.58
N ILE A 18 -3.75 3.45 6.14
CA ILE A 18 -4.30 2.24 6.77
C ILE A 18 -3.44 1.03 6.37
N LEU A 19 -2.76 0.46 7.36
CA LEU A 19 -1.94 -0.74 7.21
C LEU A 19 -2.71 -2.01 7.63
N ILE A 20 -2.52 -3.10 6.90
CA ILE A 20 -2.97 -4.46 7.23
C ILE A 20 -1.72 -5.31 7.42
N GLY A 21 -1.46 -5.76 8.65
CA GLY A 21 -0.27 -6.57 8.95
C GLY A 21 1.07 -5.86 8.64
N GLY A 22 1.07 -4.52 8.59
CA GLY A 22 2.24 -3.73 8.22
C GLY A 22 2.39 -3.43 6.72
N ALA A 23 1.49 -3.93 5.86
CA ALA A 23 1.42 -3.58 4.44
C ALA A 23 0.27 -2.60 4.17
N PRO A 24 0.34 -1.72 3.16
CA PRO A 24 -0.77 -0.83 2.84
C PRO A 24 -1.94 -1.64 2.29
N ARG A 25 -3.15 -1.27 2.74
CA ARG A 25 -4.41 -1.98 2.45
C ARG A 25 -4.56 -2.41 0.99
N ALA A 26 -4.33 -1.48 0.06
CA ALA A 26 -4.50 -1.73 -1.37
C ALA A 26 -3.54 -2.83 -1.88
N ALA A 27 -2.26 -2.78 -1.47
CA ALA A 27 -1.28 -3.79 -1.86
C ALA A 27 -1.61 -5.16 -1.24
N ALA A 28 -1.97 -5.19 0.04
CA ALA A 28 -2.32 -6.43 0.73
C ALA A 28 -3.51 -7.14 0.07
N ILE A 29 -4.57 -6.39 -0.29
CA ILE A 29 -5.73 -6.94 -0.99
C ILE A 29 -5.35 -7.45 -2.38
N LEU A 30 -4.60 -6.66 -3.15
CA LEU A 30 -4.18 -7.03 -4.51
C LEU A 30 -3.36 -8.33 -4.51
N ILE A 31 -2.31 -8.39 -3.67
CA ILE A 31 -1.44 -9.56 -3.55
C ILE A 31 -2.22 -10.77 -3.05
N GLY A 32 -3.06 -10.60 -2.03
CA GLY A 32 -3.91 -11.67 -1.50
C GLY A 32 -4.86 -12.22 -2.55
N THR A 33 -5.48 -11.35 -3.36
CA THR A 33 -6.42 -11.74 -4.40
C THR A 33 -5.72 -12.51 -5.52
N LEU A 34 -4.60 -12.00 -6.04
CA LEU A 34 -3.80 -12.68 -7.06
C LEU A 34 -3.33 -14.05 -6.58
N SER A 35 -2.88 -14.13 -5.32
CA SER A 35 -2.47 -15.39 -4.70
C SER A 35 -3.62 -16.38 -4.57
N ALA A 36 -4.81 -15.92 -4.15
CA ALA A 36 -5.99 -16.75 -4.00
C ALA A 36 -6.50 -17.28 -5.34
N VAL A 37 -6.50 -16.45 -6.38
CA VAL A 37 -6.87 -16.85 -7.75
C VAL A 37 -5.93 -17.97 -8.24
N LEU A 38 -4.63 -17.86 -8.01
CA LEU A 38 -3.66 -18.90 -8.40
C LEU A 38 -3.80 -20.17 -7.56
N ALA A 39 -3.87 -20.02 -6.23
CA ALA A 39 -3.90 -21.15 -5.30
C ALA A 39 -5.19 -21.96 -5.40
N LEU A 40 -6.34 -21.28 -5.43
CA LEU A 40 -7.66 -21.91 -5.40
C LEU A 40 -8.23 -22.10 -6.81
N GLY A 41 -8.09 -21.09 -7.68
CA GLY A 41 -8.66 -21.11 -9.03
C GLY A 41 -7.94 -22.08 -9.96
N LEU A 42 -6.60 -22.03 -10.01
CA LEU A 42 -5.78 -22.95 -10.81
C LEU A 42 -5.29 -24.16 -10.02
N ARG A 43 -5.66 -24.27 -8.73
CA ARG A 43 -5.23 -25.33 -7.80
C ARG A 43 -3.70 -25.37 -7.56
N LEU A 44 -3.00 -24.31 -7.95
CA LEU A 44 -1.55 -24.14 -7.77
C LEU A 44 -1.25 -23.63 -6.36
N TRP A 45 -1.58 -24.42 -5.34
CA TRP A 45 -1.49 -24.01 -3.94
C TRP A 45 -0.06 -23.62 -3.54
N LEU A 46 0.96 -24.35 -4.02
CA LEU A 46 2.39 -24.05 -3.77
C LEU A 46 2.81 -22.71 -4.39
N PRO A 47 2.68 -22.49 -5.71
CA PRO A 47 2.98 -21.19 -6.32
C PRO A 47 2.16 -20.04 -5.73
N GLY A 48 0.87 -20.24 -5.48
CA GLY A 48 0.00 -19.21 -4.92
C GLY A 48 0.41 -18.82 -3.50
N LEU A 49 0.76 -19.79 -2.65
CA LEU A 49 1.26 -19.53 -1.31
C LEU A 49 2.63 -18.83 -1.34
N LEU A 50 3.53 -19.27 -2.23
CA LEU A 50 4.83 -18.62 -2.42
C LEU A 50 4.66 -17.15 -2.82
N LEU A 51 3.78 -16.88 -3.80
CA LEU A 51 3.47 -15.52 -4.25
C LEU A 51 2.91 -14.68 -3.11
N TRP A 52 2.03 -15.25 -2.29
CA TRP A 52 1.47 -14.55 -1.13
C TRP A 52 2.55 -14.16 -0.13
N ILE A 53 3.38 -15.12 0.30
CA ILE A 53 4.42 -14.88 1.31
C ILE A 53 5.43 -13.86 0.80
N VAL A 54 5.96 -14.06 -0.41
CA VAL A 54 6.97 -13.17 -0.99
C VAL A 54 6.39 -11.79 -1.24
N GLY A 55 5.23 -11.71 -1.90
CA GLY A 55 4.59 -10.44 -2.23
C GLY A 55 4.20 -9.65 -0.99
N HIS A 56 3.57 -10.30 0.00
CA HIS A 56 3.16 -9.63 1.23
C HIS A 56 4.37 -9.18 2.05
N SER A 57 5.40 -10.02 2.17
CA SER A 57 6.65 -9.65 2.87
C SER A 57 7.31 -8.43 2.22
N LEU A 58 7.34 -8.40 0.89
CA LEU A 58 7.88 -7.26 0.14
C LEU A 58 7.04 -6.00 0.35
N ALA A 59 5.71 -6.12 0.36
CA ALA A 59 4.81 -5.00 0.64
C ALA A 59 4.99 -4.44 2.07
N VAL A 60 5.18 -5.30 3.06
CA VAL A 60 5.51 -4.88 4.44
C VAL A 60 6.86 -4.17 4.49
N TRP A 61 7.87 -4.68 3.78
CA TRP A 61 9.20 -4.06 3.71
C TRP A 61 9.17 -2.67 3.07
N PHE A 62 8.39 -2.49 2.00
CA PHE A 62 8.19 -1.17 1.39
C PHE A 62 7.43 -0.22 2.31
N ALA A 63 6.34 -0.67 2.95
CA ALA A 63 5.60 0.18 3.90
C ALA A 63 6.43 0.58 5.12
N LYS A 64 7.39 -0.24 5.55
CA LYS A 64 8.35 0.15 6.59
C LYS A 64 9.26 1.31 6.16
N ARG A 65 9.53 1.48 4.87
CA ARG A 65 10.34 2.60 4.35
C ARG A 65 9.51 3.83 4.00
N ASP A 66 8.36 3.61 3.37
CA ASP A 66 7.42 4.67 3.01
C ASP A 66 6.00 4.08 3.04
N PRO A 67 5.14 4.44 4.01
CA PRO A 67 3.78 3.92 4.08
C PRO A 67 2.88 4.42 2.93
N ALA A 68 3.26 5.51 2.24
CA ALA A 68 2.53 6.08 1.12
C ALA A 68 3.01 5.57 -0.26
N PHE A 69 3.93 4.60 -0.30
CA PHE A 69 4.59 4.18 -1.55
C PHE A 69 3.60 3.81 -2.68
N VAL A 70 2.46 3.18 -2.35
CA VAL A 70 1.45 2.77 -3.33
C VAL A 70 0.80 3.99 -3.97
N GLU A 71 0.42 4.99 -3.18
CA GLU A 71 -0.22 6.21 -3.67
C GLU A 71 0.73 7.00 -4.57
N VAL A 72 1.98 7.15 -4.12
CA VAL A 72 3.06 7.79 -4.88
C VAL A 72 3.30 7.07 -6.21
N THR A 73 3.40 5.73 -6.18
CA THR A 73 3.62 4.93 -7.40
C THR A 73 2.47 5.10 -8.39
N VAL A 74 1.21 5.01 -7.92
CA VAL A 74 0.03 5.20 -8.78
C VAL A 74 0.02 6.61 -9.38
N ARG A 75 0.39 7.63 -8.59
CA ARG A 75 0.49 9.00 -9.08
C ARG A 75 1.57 9.11 -10.16
N HIS A 76 2.75 8.54 -9.94
CA HIS A 76 3.85 8.52 -10.92
C HIS A 76 3.47 7.80 -12.22
N THR A 77 2.71 6.71 -12.17
CA THR A 77 2.25 6.03 -13.38
C THR A 77 1.22 6.86 -14.15
N LYS A 78 0.38 7.63 -13.45
CA LYS A 78 -0.67 8.46 -14.06
C LYS A 78 -0.16 9.80 -14.60
N HIS A 79 0.88 10.38 -14.00
CA HIS A 79 1.43 11.66 -14.42
C HIS A 79 2.61 11.41 -15.38
N LYS A 80 2.53 11.90 -16.61
CA LYS A 80 3.73 11.96 -17.47
C LYS A 80 4.78 12.81 -16.76
N GLY A 81 6.01 12.32 -16.66
CA GLY A 81 7.13 13.05 -16.07
C GLY A 81 7.44 14.30 -16.88
N TRP A 82 6.73 15.39 -16.59
CA TRP A 82 7.05 16.71 -17.11
C TRP A 82 7.63 17.54 -15.98
N LEU A 83 8.94 17.38 -15.78
CA LEU A 83 9.77 18.38 -15.12
C LEU A 83 10.66 18.97 -16.22
N ALA A 84 10.08 19.74 -17.14
CA ALA A 84 10.87 20.65 -17.95
C ALA A 84 11.25 21.82 -17.04
N CYS A 85 12.53 21.88 -16.67
CA CYS A 85 13.14 23.03 -16.04
C CYS A 85 13.62 24.01 -17.12
#